data_AF-A0A2V5QL80-F1
#
_entry.id   AF-A0A2V5QL80-F1
#
_cell.length_a   1.000
_cell.length_b   1.000
_cell.length_c   1.000
_cell.angle_alpha   90.00
_cell.angle_beta   90.00
_cell.angle_gamma   90.00
#
_symmetry.space_group_name_H-M   'P 1'
#
loop_
_entity.id
_entity.type
_entity.pdbx_description
1 polymer ?
#
loop_
_entity_poly.entity_id
_entity_poly.type
_entity_poly.pdbx_seq_one_letter_code
_entity_poly.pdbx_strand_id
1 'polypeptide(L)'
;AREDLIAHGVNVSEVFHYAGGPFNNAVKNPRVDGPDPQGRSYYSFASFEDPDGNSWLLQEITTRLAGREWEQKRARTMDVATLAELLRETSEHHDHYEKTHAEHHWWDWYAPYLSARQNGSSPKEAVAAADRYMEEVFHVPP
;
A
#
# COMPACT_ATOMS: atom_id res chain seq x y z
N ALA A 1 -12.68 9.37 -0.90
CA ALA A 1 -11.31 9.76 -1.30
C ALA A 1 -11.00 11.21 -0.97
N ARG A 2 -11.64 12.22 -1.59
CA ARG A 2 -11.41 13.64 -1.23
C ARG A 2 -11.67 13.93 0.25
N GLU A 3 -12.87 13.59 0.73
CA GLU A 3 -13.24 13.79 2.14
C GLU A 3 -12.31 13.06 3.11
N ASP A 4 -11.89 11.85 2.73
CA ASP A 4 -10.95 11.03 3.50
C ASP A 4 -9.57 11.71 3.61
N LEU A 5 -9.02 12.22 2.51
CA LEU A 5 -7.78 12.99 2.53
C LEU A 5 -7.89 14.27 3.38
N ILE A 6 -9.01 14.99 3.27
CA ILE A 6 -9.28 16.18 4.09
C ILE A 6 -9.35 15.79 5.58
N ALA A 7 -10.01 14.69 5.91
CA ALA A 7 -10.10 14.18 7.28
C ALA A 7 -8.72 13.82 7.86
N HIS A 8 -7.76 13.44 7.02
CA HIS A 8 -6.35 13.20 7.39
C HIS A 8 -5.48 14.46 7.33
N GLY A 9 -6.07 15.66 7.19
CA GLY A 9 -5.36 16.94 7.24
C GLY A 9 -4.70 17.38 5.94
N VAL A 10 -4.98 16.71 4.81
CA VAL A 10 -4.47 17.13 3.50
C VAL A 10 -5.29 18.30 2.97
N ASN A 11 -4.61 19.36 2.52
CA ASN A 11 -5.26 20.50 1.87
C ASN A 11 -5.62 20.15 0.42
N VAL A 12 -6.82 19.61 0.21
CA VAL A 12 -7.32 19.23 -1.11
C VAL A 12 -8.21 20.32 -1.69
N SER A 13 -8.00 20.66 -2.96
CA SER A 13 -8.83 21.63 -3.69
C SER A 13 -10.31 21.22 -3.73
N GLU A 14 -11.17 22.17 -4.06
CA GLU A 14 -12.51 21.85 -4.55
C GLU A 14 -12.46 20.99 -5.83
N VAL A 15 -13.57 20.31 -6.12
CA VAL A 15 -13.71 19.53 -7.35
C VAL A 15 -13.79 20.47 -8.54
N PHE A 16 -13.13 20.11 -9.64
CA PHE A 16 -13.13 20.87 -10.89
C PHE A 16 -13.12 19.94 -12.11
N HIS A 17 -13.40 20.49 -13.28
CA HIS A 17 -13.20 19.84 -14.57
C HIS A 17 -12.42 20.76 -15.53
N TYR A 18 -11.85 20.19 -16.60
CA TYR A 18 -11.10 20.94 -17.61
C TYR A 18 -12.01 21.33 -18.78
N ALA A 19 -12.10 22.62 -19.12
CA ALA A 19 -13.03 23.12 -20.14
C ALA A 19 -12.83 22.51 -21.53
N GLY A 20 -11.57 22.28 -21.92
CA GLY A 20 -11.16 21.66 -23.18
C GLY A 20 -11.04 20.14 -23.11
N GLY A 21 -11.47 19.52 -22.01
CA GLY A 21 -11.32 18.11 -21.71
C GLY A 21 -10.00 17.76 -21.00
N PRO A 22 -9.90 16.58 -20.37
CA PRO A 22 -8.72 16.14 -19.65
C PRO A 22 -7.46 16.18 -20.50
N PHE A 23 -6.37 16.73 -19.95
CA PHE A 23 -5.02 16.69 -20.54
C PHE A 23 -4.92 17.24 -21.98
N ASN A 24 -5.88 18.04 -22.41
CA ASN A 24 -5.81 18.74 -23.69
C ASN A 24 -4.92 19.98 -23.54
N ASN A 25 -3.77 19.96 -24.20
CA ASN A 25 -2.80 21.06 -24.20
C ASN A 25 -2.74 21.80 -25.55
N ALA A 26 -3.58 21.43 -26.53
CA ALA A 26 -3.60 22.05 -27.85
C ALA A 26 -4.25 23.44 -27.84
N VAL A 27 -5.08 23.72 -26.84
CA VAL A 27 -5.77 25.00 -26.62
C VAL A 27 -5.74 25.38 -25.15
N LYS A 28 -6.06 26.64 -24.82
CA LYS A 28 -6.22 27.07 -23.43
C LYS A 28 -7.28 26.18 -22.76
N ASN A 29 -6.88 25.49 -21.71
CA ASN A 29 -7.70 24.50 -21.04
C ASN A 29 -7.82 24.80 -19.53
N PRO A 30 -8.59 25.83 -19.15
CA PRO A 30 -8.71 26.24 -17.76
C PRO A 30 -9.46 25.19 -16.93
N ARG A 31 -9.18 25.19 -15.62
CA ARG A 31 -10.01 24.52 -14.62
C ARG A 31 -11.31 25.30 -14.45
N VAL A 32 -12.42 24.59 -14.37
CA VAL A 32 -13.76 25.11 -14.15
C VAL A 32 -14.30 24.46 -12.88
N ASP A 33 -14.84 25.27 -11.98
CA ASP A 33 -15.35 24.80 -10.70
C ASP A 33 -16.49 23.79 -10.88
N GLY A 34 -16.47 22.74 -10.05
CA GLY A 34 -17.46 21.68 -10.03
C GLY A 34 -17.09 20.45 -10.87
N PRO A 35 -17.81 19.33 -10.67
CA PRO A 35 -17.61 18.09 -11.42
C PRO A 35 -17.93 18.28 -12.91
N ASP A 36 -17.53 17.30 -13.74
CA ASP A 36 -17.92 17.27 -15.15
C ASP A 36 -19.46 17.33 -15.28
N PRO A 37 -20.03 18.32 -15.99
CA PRO A 37 -21.48 18.47 -16.06
C PRO A 37 -22.21 17.31 -16.74
N GLN A 38 -21.49 16.50 -17.53
CA GLN A 38 -22.02 15.29 -18.15
C GLN A 38 -21.79 14.02 -17.30
N GLY A 39 -21.16 14.14 -16.13
CA GLY A 39 -20.88 13.01 -15.23
C GLY A 39 -19.98 11.94 -15.85
N ARG A 40 -19.13 12.31 -16.82
CA ARG A 40 -18.28 11.34 -17.53
C ARG A 40 -17.16 10.85 -16.62
N SER A 41 -16.97 9.54 -16.58
CA SER A 41 -15.80 8.93 -15.93
C SER A 41 -14.52 9.53 -16.50
N TYR A 42 -13.53 9.81 -15.64
CA TYR A 42 -12.24 10.45 -15.97
C TYR A 42 -12.28 11.97 -16.23
N TYR A 43 -13.39 12.68 -16.02
CA TYR A 43 -13.51 14.12 -16.35
C TYR A 43 -13.61 15.07 -15.14
N SER A 44 -13.84 14.55 -13.92
CA SER A 44 -13.80 15.35 -12.68
C SER A 44 -12.51 15.11 -11.91
N PHE A 45 -11.98 16.18 -11.30
CA PHE A 45 -10.68 16.16 -10.63
C PHE A 45 -10.69 16.93 -9.30
N ALA A 46 -9.73 16.63 -8.45
CA ALA A 46 -9.28 17.49 -7.35
C ALA A 46 -7.75 17.43 -7.28
N SER A 47 -7.09 18.39 -6.64
CA SER A 47 -5.62 18.38 -6.50
C SER A 47 -5.19 18.74 -5.09
N PHE A 48 -4.00 18.29 -4.70
CA PHE A 48 -3.33 18.69 -3.46
C PHE A 48 -1.82 18.70 -3.68
N GLU A 49 -1.10 19.31 -2.73
CA GLU A 49 0.36 19.27 -2.68
C GLU A 49 0.80 18.45 -1.46
N ASP A 50 1.84 17.65 -1.61
CA ASP A 50 2.47 16.95 -0.49
C ASP A 50 3.54 17.83 0.17
N PRO A 51 4.03 17.46 1.39
CA PRO A 51 5.05 18.24 2.09
C PRO A 51 6.39 18.38 1.35
N ASP A 52 6.66 17.51 0.38
CA ASP A 52 7.87 17.55 -0.45
C ASP A 52 7.71 18.52 -1.64
N GLY A 53 6.52 19.11 -1.82
CA GLY A 53 6.20 20.05 -2.88
C GLY A 53 5.75 19.39 -4.18
N ASN A 54 5.42 18.09 -4.18
CA ASN A 54 4.85 17.45 -5.37
C ASN A 54 3.35 17.77 -5.46
N SER A 55 2.90 18.08 -6.68
CA SER A 55 1.47 18.26 -6.96
C SER A 55 0.83 16.94 -7.40
N TRP A 56 -0.24 16.56 -6.71
CA TRP A 56 -1.03 15.37 -7.00
C TRP A 56 -2.39 15.75 -7.58
N LEU A 57 -2.87 14.93 -8.52
CA LEU A 57 -4.19 15.05 -9.14
C LEU A 57 -5.01 13.80 -8.82
N LEU A 58 -6.12 13.98 -8.10
CA LEU A 58 -7.17 12.97 -7.97
C LEU A 58 -8.06 13.05 -9.20
N GLN A 59 -8.38 11.89 -9.77
CA GLN A 59 -9.30 11.77 -10.89
C GLN A 59 -10.46 10.86 -10.49
N GLU A 60 -11.69 11.34 -10.70
CA GLU A 60 -12.90 10.55 -10.47
C GLU A 60 -13.07 9.51 -11.59
N ILE A 61 -13.26 8.25 -11.19
CA ILE A 61 -13.48 7.12 -12.10
C ILE A 61 -14.75 6.40 -11.65
N THR A 62 -15.86 6.65 -12.35
CA THR A 62 -17.14 5.98 -12.12
C THR A 62 -17.23 4.66 -12.90
N THR A 63 -16.58 4.59 -14.06
CA THR A 63 -16.46 3.39 -14.89
C THR A 63 -15.02 3.28 -15.40
N ARG A 64 -14.33 2.16 -15.12
CA ARG A 64 -12.97 1.93 -15.61
C ARG A 64 -13.00 1.58 -17.10
N LEU A 65 -12.05 2.11 -17.87
CA LEU A 65 -11.84 1.66 -19.25
C LEU A 65 -11.23 0.25 -19.25
N ALA A 66 -11.59 -0.56 -20.25
CA ALA A 66 -10.97 -1.86 -20.48
C ALA A 66 -9.43 -1.74 -20.53
N GLY A 67 -8.72 -2.67 -19.90
CA GLY A 67 -7.26 -2.64 -19.75
C GLY A 67 -6.73 -1.69 -18.66
N ARG A 68 -7.59 -0.89 -18.02
CA ARG A 68 -7.27 -0.11 -16.81
C ARG A 68 -7.89 -0.69 -15.54
N GLU A 69 -8.49 -1.86 -15.64
CA GLU A 69 -8.80 -2.69 -14.48
C GLU A 69 -7.52 -3.37 -14.05
N TRP A 70 -7.21 -3.30 -12.75
CA TRP A 70 -6.23 -4.21 -12.20
C TRP A 70 -6.86 -5.59 -12.34
N GLU A 71 -6.31 -6.45 -13.20
CA GLU A 71 -6.56 -7.88 -13.07
C GLU A 71 -6.06 -8.23 -11.68
N GLN A 72 -6.98 -8.26 -10.71
CA GLN A 72 -6.84 -9.19 -9.64
C GLN A 72 -6.87 -10.53 -10.36
N LYS A 73 -5.71 -11.00 -10.81
CA LYS A 73 -5.37 -12.40 -10.71
C LYS A 73 -5.50 -12.69 -9.22
N ARG A 74 -6.75 -12.82 -8.76
CA ARG A 74 -7.09 -13.60 -7.59
C ARG A 74 -6.17 -14.79 -7.75
N ALA A 75 -5.24 -14.97 -6.83
CA ALA A 75 -4.47 -16.21 -6.76
C ALA A 75 -5.49 -17.29 -7.07
N ARG A 76 -5.32 -18.00 -8.21
CA ARG A 76 -6.34 -18.88 -8.79
C ARG A 76 -7.07 -19.51 -7.62
N THR A 77 -8.38 -19.33 -7.48
CA THR A 77 -9.14 -19.84 -6.32
C THR A 77 -8.66 -21.24 -6.03
N MET A 78 -7.79 -21.37 -5.03
CA MET A 78 -7.17 -22.62 -4.67
C MET A 78 -8.22 -23.28 -3.83
N ASP A 79 -8.71 -24.43 -4.26
CA ASP A 79 -9.63 -25.18 -3.41
C ASP A 79 -8.91 -25.55 -2.10
N VAL A 80 -9.70 -25.74 -1.05
CA VAL A 80 -9.17 -25.95 0.30
C VAL A 80 -8.27 -27.18 0.38
N ALA A 81 -8.51 -28.22 -0.45
CA ALA A 81 -7.69 -29.42 -0.44
C ALA A 81 -6.31 -29.14 -1.04
N THR A 82 -6.23 -28.42 -2.16
CA THR A 82 -4.94 -27.99 -2.73
C THR A 82 -4.16 -27.12 -1.75
N LEU A 83 -4.83 -26.21 -1.03
CA LEU A 83 -4.17 -25.40 0.00
C LEU A 83 -3.66 -26.24 1.17
N ALA A 84 -4.43 -27.22 1.62
CA ALA A 84 -4.03 -28.13 2.71
C ALA A 84 -2.78 -28.94 2.34
N GLU A 85 -2.69 -29.44 1.11
CA GLU A 85 -1.51 -30.14 0.60
C GLU A 85 -0.27 -29.23 0.59
N LEU A 86 -0.43 -27.98 0.12
CA LEU A 86 0.68 -27.02 0.11
C LEU A 86 1.14 -26.62 1.51
N LEU A 87 0.21 -26.49 2.46
CA LEU A 87 0.53 -26.24 3.87
C LEU A 87 1.27 -27.42 4.50
N ARG A 88 0.90 -28.67 4.15
CA ARG A 88 1.62 -29.86 4.59
C ARG A 88 3.06 -29.84 4.08
N GLU A 89 3.26 -29.65 2.78
CA GLU A 89 4.60 -29.55 2.16
C GLU A 89 5.42 -28.42 2.81
N THR A 90 4.83 -27.25 3.02
CA THR A 90 5.49 -26.12 3.68
C THR A 90 5.91 -26.47 5.11
N SER A 91 5.05 -27.15 5.88
CA SER A 91 5.35 -27.61 7.23
C SER A 91 6.49 -28.63 7.26
N GLU A 92 6.56 -29.55 6.30
CA GLU A 92 7.64 -30.53 6.19
C GLU A 92 8.99 -29.86 5.91
N HIS A 93 9.01 -28.86 5.02
CA HIS A 93 10.21 -28.08 4.75
C HIS A 93 10.64 -27.21 5.94
N HIS A 94 9.70 -26.63 6.67
CA HIS A 94 9.99 -25.88 7.89
C HIS A 94 10.51 -26.81 9.00
N ASP A 95 9.92 -27.99 9.18
CA ASP A 95 10.39 -29.00 10.14
C ASP A 95 11.83 -29.47 9.85
N HIS A 96 12.20 -29.65 8.58
CA HIS A 96 13.58 -29.95 8.22
C HIS A 96 14.55 -28.80 8.59
N TYR A 97 14.13 -27.55 8.39
CA TYR A 97 14.91 -26.38 8.82
C TYR A 97 15.12 -26.36 10.33
N GLU A 98 14.06 -26.53 11.12
CA GLU A 98 14.12 -26.60 12.59
C GLU A 98 15.07 -27.70 13.09
N LYS A 99 15.07 -28.89 12.46
CA LYS A 99 15.93 -30.03 12.86
C LYS A 99 17.42 -29.83 12.59
N THR A 100 17.76 -28.91 11.68
CA THR A 100 19.16 -28.68 11.24
C THR A 100 19.81 -27.47 11.89
N HIS A 101 19.04 -26.69 12.64
CA HIS A 101 19.50 -25.50 13.34
C HIS A 101 19.28 -25.65 14.85
N ALA A 102 19.96 -24.81 15.63
CA ALA A 102 19.70 -24.77 17.06
C ALA A 102 18.24 -24.35 17.30
N GLU A 103 17.66 -24.76 18.44
CA GLU A 103 16.35 -24.28 18.85
C GLU A 103 16.35 -22.74 18.83
N HIS A 104 15.40 -22.19 18.08
CA HIS A 104 15.30 -20.75 17.91
C HIS A 104 13.83 -20.35 17.86
N HIS A 105 13.49 -19.36 18.67
CA HIS A 105 12.16 -18.77 18.69
C HIS A 105 12.19 -17.55 17.78
N TRP A 106 12.19 -17.77 16.46
CA TRP A 106 12.34 -16.68 15.47
C TRP A 106 11.32 -15.55 15.70
N TRP A 107 10.15 -15.86 16.24
CA TRP A 107 9.14 -14.87 16.60
C TRP A 107 9.62 -13.84 17.64
N ASP A 108 10.53 -14.20 18.54
CA ASP A 108 11.08 -13.28 19.55
C ASP A 108 11.92 -12.16 18.91
N TRP A 109 12.61 -12.44 17.80
CA TRP A 109 13.29 -11.39 17.03
C TRP A 109 12.32 -10.66 16.07
N TYR A 110 11.42 -11.39 15.40
CA TYR A 110 10.52 -10.77 14.41
C TYR A 110 9.43 -9.89 15.03
N ALA A 111 8.99 -10.15 16.26
CA ALA A 111 7.99 -9.33 16.95
C ALA A 111 8.45 -7.87 17.15
N PRO A 112 9.60 -7.57 17.78
CA PRO A 112 10.10 -6.20 17.89
C PRO A 112 10.46 -5.58 16.53
N TYR A 113 11.00 -6.36 15.58
CA TYR A 113 11.24 -5.88 14.22
C TYR A 113 9.95 -5.39 13.56
N LEU A 114 8.90 -6.23 13.51
CA LEU A 114 7.64 -5.91 12.87
C LEU A 114 6.93 -4.76 13.59
N SER A 115 6.96 -4.73 14.93
CA SER A 115 6.45 -3.61 15.72
C SER A 115 7.12 -2.29 15.34
N ALA A 116 8.46 -2.26 15.24
CA ALA A 116 9.19 -1.07 14.82
C ALA A 116 8.81 -0.64 13.38
N ARG A 117 8.67 -1.59 12.46
CA ARG A 117 8.23 -1.33 11.08
C ARG A 117 6.81 -0.76 11.01
N GLN A 118 5.89 -1.29 11.80
CA GLN A 118 4.51 -0.78 11.88
C GLN A 118 4.45 0.64 12.46
N ASN A 119 5.42 1.00 13.31
CA ASN A 119 5.56 2.34 13.89
C ASN A 119 6.49 3.27 13.09
N GLY A 120 6.76 2.94 11.81
CA GLY A 120 7.45 3.85 10.88
C GLY A 120 8.98 3.79 10.88
N SER A 121 9.60 2.89 11.65
CA SER A 121 11.06 2.73 11.63
C SER A 121 11.56 2.19 10.28
N SER A 122 12.72 2.65 9.83
CA SER A 122 13.41 2.07 8.67
C SER A 122 13.80 0.60 8.91
N PRO A 123 14.12 -0.19 7.87
CA PRO A 123 14.53 -1.59 8.06
C PRO A 123 15.76 -1.71 8.96
N LYS A 124 16.71 -0.76 8.85
CA LYS A 124 17.92 -0.73 9.66
C LYS A 124 17.61 -0.46 11.15
N GLU A 125 16.72 0.49 11.43
CA GLU A 125 16.31 0.80 12.81
C GLU A 125 15.50 -0.35 13.41
N ALA A 126 14.67 -1.02 12.62
CA ALA A 126 13.89 -2.17 13.05
C ALA A 126 14.77 -3.39 13.36
N VAL A 127 15.81 -3.66 12.57
CA VAL A 127 16.84 -4.66 12.88
C VAL A 127 17.50 -4.32 14.21
N ALA A 128 17.98 -3.08 14.37
CA ALA A 128 18.63 -2.67 15.62
C ALA A 128 17.69 -2.75 16.84
N ALA A 129 16.38 -2.56 16.67
CA ALA A 129 15.39 -2.73 17.73
C ALA A 129 15.20 -4.19 18.12
N ALA A 130 15.18 -5.10 17.13
CA ALA A 130 15.07 -6.53 17.38
C ALA A 130 16.34 -7.11 18.01
N ASP A 131 17.51 -6.72 17.51
CA ASP A 131 18.81 -7.13 18.06
C ASP A 131 18.95 -6.71 19.53
N ARG A 132 18.61 -5.45 19.85
CA ARG A 132 18.60 -4.98 21.25
C ARG A 132 17.66 -5.79 22.13
N TYR A 133 16.46 -6.13 21.64
CA TYR A 133 15.51 -6.92 22.40
C TYR A 133 16.06 -8.34 22.68
N MET A 134 16.66 -8.98 21.68
CA MET A 134 17.28 -10.30 21.86
C MET A 134 18.45 -10.26 22.84
N GLU A 135 19.27 -9.21 22.79
CA GLU A 135 20.37 -9.01 23.73
C GLU A 135 19.86 -8.76 25.16
N GLU A 136 18.92 -7.84 25.35
CA GLU A 136 18.45 -7.43 26.67
C GLU A 136 17.57 -8.48 27.37
N VAL A 137 16.73 -9.19 26.63
CA VAL A 137 15.74 -10.13 27.20
C VAL A 137 16.25 -11.57 27.19
N PHE A 138 16.84 -11.99 26.07
CA PHE A 138 17.28 -13.37 25.86
C PHE A 138 18.79 -13.55 25.98
N HIS A 139 19.57 -12.47 26.16
CA HIS A 139 21.02 -12.50 26.27
C HIS A 139 21.70 -13.12 25.03
N VAL A 140 21.06 -12.97 23.87
CA VAL A 140 21.55 -13.42 22.57
C VAL A 140 22.13 -12.20 21.84
N PRO A 141 23.45 -12.15 21.59
CA PRO A 141 24.05 -11.04 20.86
C PRO A 141 23.66 -11.06 19.37
N PRO A 142 23.71 -9.91 18.68
CA PRO A 142 23.46 -9.81 17.24
C PRO A 142 24.47 -10.57 16.37
#